data_AF-A0A6J7TKM7-F1
#
_entry.id   AF-A0A6J7TKM7-F1
#
_cell.length_a   1.000
_cell.length_b   1.000
_cell.length_c   1.000
_cell.angle_alpha   90.00
_cell.angle_beta   90.00
_cell.angle_gamma   90.00
#
_symmetry.space_group_name_H-M   'P 1'
#
loop_
_entity.id
_entity.type
_entity.pdbx_description
1 polymer ?
#
loop_
_entity_poly.entity_id
_entity_poly.type
_entity_poly.pdbx_seq_one_letter_code
_entity_poly.pdbx_strand_id
1 'polypeptide(L)'
;MRWHVPTGLSVVVLENATYSGAWATATGILDYALEKAGFELPLEDKWPQTYELAKQADSLVRQWSASLANEIFEENVDMDVPFAERESNIKKLIDEVGGLTASESLNEAKSASDSPLHFLWDIPGKSGSLRCEIRLNPITPIRIQTLNVKKAEK
;
A
#
# COMPACT_ATOMS: atom_id res chain seq x y z
N MET A 1 -18.13 16.12 -11.15
CA MET A 1 -17.30 17.13 -10.45
C MET A 1 -16.21 16.41 -9.67
N ARG A 2 -15.02 16.99 -9.58
CA ARG A 2 -13.90 16.51 -8.77
C ARG A 2 -13.21 17.70 -8.11
N TRP A 3 -12.62 17.50 -6.96
CA TRP A 3 -11.90 18.53 -6.19
C TRP A 3 -10.67 17.91 -5.54
N HIS A 4 -9.57 18.65 -5.57
CA HIS A 4 -8.34 18.31 -4.87
C HIS A 4 -8.01 19.46 -3.91
N VAL A 5 -8.41 19.27 -2.65
CA VAL A 5 -8.31 20.29 -1.59
C VAL A 5 -6.87 20.79 -1.39
N PRO A 6 -5.82 19.94 -1.38
CA PRO A 6 -4.46 20.41 -1.13
C PRO A 6 -3.95 21.44 -2.15
N THR A 7 -4.34 21.31 -3.42
CA THR A 7 -3.93 22.27 -4.48
C THR A 7 -5.00 23.32 -4.78
N GLY A 8 -6.20 23.19 -4.19
CA GLY A 8 -7.35 24.04 -4.52
C GLY A 8 -7.92 23.82 -5.94
N LEU A 9 -7.44 22.82 -6.67
CA LEU A 9 -7.92 22.53 -8.02
C LEU A 9 -9.31 21.86 -7.99
N SER A 10 -10.16 22.25 -8.92
CA SER A 10 -11.46 21.63 -9.10
C SER A 10 -11.84 21.55 -10.57
N VAL A 11 -12.57 20.49 -10.91
CA VAL A 11 -13.04 20.24 -12.28
C VAL A 11 -14.54 19.97 -12.25
N VAL A 12 -15.26 20.74 -13.05
CA VAL A 12 -16.71 20.58 -13.26
C VAL A 12 -16.92 20.28 -14.74
N VAL A 13 -17.47 19.10 -15.02
CA VAL A 13 -17.88 18.69 -16.37
C VAL A 13 -19.40 18.53 -16.34
N LEU A 14 -20.06 19.14 -17.32
CA LEU A 14 -21.50 19.08 -17.53
C LEU A 14 -21.75 18.40 -18.87
N GLU A 15 -22.77 17.56 -18.91
CA GLU A 15 -23.16 16.83 -20.12
C GLU A 15 -24.67 16.90 -20.30
N ASN A 16 -25.11 16.76 -21.55
CA ASN A 16 -26.52 16.79 -21.95
C ASN A 16 -27.02 15.44 -22.49
N ALA A 17 -26.24 14.37 -22.33
CA ALA A 17 -26.60 13.01 -22.70
C ALA A 17 -26.34 12.04 -21.54
N THR A 18 -27.10 10.93 -21.50
CA THR A 18 -26.91 9.92 -20.45
C THR A 18 -25.66 9.09 -20.74
N TYR A 19 -24.80 8.92 -19.73
CA TYR A 19 -23.55 8.13 -19.79
C TYR A 19 -22.48 8.63 -20.78
N SER A 20 -22.48 9.91 -21.16
CA SER A 20 -21.48 10.47 -22.10
C SER A 20 -20.05 10.59 -21.56
N GLY A 21 -19.83 10.27 -20.28
CA GLY A 21 -18.49 10.11 -19.72
C GLY A 21 -18.01 11.27 -18.84
N ALA A 22 -18.91 12.12 -18.32
CA ALA A 22 -18.54 13.32 -17.55
C ALA A 22 -17.59 13.00 -16.41
N TRP A 23 -17.78 11.83 -15.80
CA TRP A 23 -16.97 11.33 -14.72
C TRP A 23 -15.53 11.02 -15.15
N ALA A 24 -15.35 10.29 -16.25
CA ALA A 24 -14.03 9.92 -16.76
C ALA A 24 -13.28 11.18 -17.23
N THR A 25 -13.97 12.06 -17.96
CA THR A 25 -13.44 13.36 -18.40
C THR A 25 -13.01 14.23 -17.23
N ALA A 26 -13.86 14.38 -16.20
CA ALA A 26 -13.53 15.18 -15.03
C ALA A 26 -12.33 14.61 -14.25
N THR A 27 -12.20 13.28 -14.20
CA THR A 27 -11.09 12.59 -13.53
C THR A 27 -9.78 12.82 -14.30
N GLY A 28 -9.75 12.53 -15.61
CA GLY A 28 -8.55 12.71 -16.42
C GLY A 28 -8.07 14.17 -16.49
N ILE A 29 -8.98 15.14 -16.53
CA ILE A 29 -8.60 16.57 -16.49
C ILE A 29 -7.96 16.93 -15.14
N LEU A 30 -8.50 16.45 -14.03
CA LEU A 30 -7.94 16.75 -12.71
C LEU A 30 -6.56 16.10 -12.55
N ASP A 31 -6.40 14.84 -12.97
CA ASP A 31 -5.13 14.12 -12.91
C ASP A 31 -4.05 14.83 -13.73
N TYR A 32 -4.39 15.23 -14.96
CA TYR A 32 -3.48 16.01 -15.81
C TYR A 32 -3.12 17.37 -15.21
N ALA A 33 -4.09 18.06 -14.60
CA ALA A 33 -3.83 19.36 -13.96
C ALA A 33 -2.92 19.21 -12.73
N LEU A 34 -3.05 18.14 -11.96
CA LEU A 34 -2.17 17.82 -10.83
C LEU A 34 -0.74 17.51 -11.30
N GLU A 35 -0.61 16.71 -12.36
CA GLU A 35 0.69 16.42 -12.99
C GLU A 35 1.38 17.71 -13.46
N LYS A 36 0.65 18.59 -14.17
CA LYS A 36 1.21 19.88 -14.64
C LYS A 36 1.50 20.88 -13.54
N ALA A 37 0.78 20.81 -12.42
CA ALA A 37 1.09 21.58 -11.23
C ALA A 37 2.35 21.07 -10.51
N GLY A 38 2.94 19.96 -10.95
CA GLY A 38 4.03 19.29 -10.24
C GLY A 38 3.59 18.81 -8.87
N PHE A 39 2.29 18.53 -8.69
CA PHE A 39 1.80 17.99 -7.44
C PHE A 39 2.27 16.54 -7.32
N GLU A 40 3.23 16.34 -6.44
CA GLU A 40 3.59 15.01 -5.96
C GLU A 40 2.70 14.70 -4.76
N LEU A 41 2.12 13.49 -4.74
CA LEU A 41 1.51 12.99 -3.52
C LEU A 41 2.56 13.08 -2.41
N PRO A 42 2.25 13.70 -1.26
CA PRO A 42 3.19 13.67 -0.15
C PRO A 42 3.50 12.21 0.12
N LEU A 43 4.80 11.90 0.18
CA LEU A 43 5.23 10.62 0.73
C LEU A 43 4.71 10.60 2.15
N GLU A 44 3.63 9.88 2.39
CA GLU A 44 3.20 9.62 3.75
C GLU A 44 4.32 8.82 4.39
N ASP A 45 4.91 9.38 5.45
CA ASP A 45 5.89 8.66 6.24
C ASP A 45 5.22 7.38 6.72
N LYS A 46 5.63 6.26 6.11
CA LYS A 46 5.22 4.92 6.52
C LYS A 46 5.38 4.79 8.03
N TRP A 47 4.39 4.21 8.69
CA TRP A 47 4.48 4.04 10.12
C TRP A 47 5.68 3.14 10.45
N PRO A 48 6.45 3.41 11.52
CA PRO A 48 7.56 2.56 11.92
C PRO A 48 7.17 1.08 12.01
N GLN A 49 5.95 0.79 12.48
CA GLN A 49 5.38 -0.54 12.55
C GLN A 49 5.24 -1.21 11.18
N THR A 50 4.76 -0.48 10.17
CA THR A 50 4.67 -0.97 8.78
C THR A 50 6.04 -1.34 8.24
N TYR A 51 7.06 -0.51 8.50
CA TYR A 51 8.42 -0.79 8.05
C TYR A 51 9.05 -1.98 8.77
N GLU A 52 8.83 -2.14 10.09
CA GLU A 52 9.32 -3.30 10.83
C GLU A 52 8.65 -4.60 10.38
N LEU A 53 7.33 -4.58 10.12
CA LEU A 53 6.62 -5.73 9.56
C LEU A 53 7.08 -6.04 8.13
N ALA A 54 7.43 -5.03 7.32
CA ALA A 54 8.03 -5.24 6.01
C ALA A 54 9.39 -5.95 6.09
N LYS A 55 10.24 -5.63 7.08
CA LYS A 55 11.50 -6.35 7.29
C LYS A 55 11.28 -7.82 7.66
N GLN A 56 10.26 -8.09 8.48
CA GLN A 56 9.90 -9.45 8.87
C GLN A 56 9.28 -10.22 7.69
N ALA A 57 8.49 -9.55 6.84
CA ALA A 57 7.99 -10.14 5.60
C ALA A 57 9.13 -10.41 4.59
N ASP A 58 10.12 -9.51 4.46
CA ASP A 58 11.31 -9.71 3.62
C ASP A 58 12.13 -10.92 4.08
N SER A 59 12.29 -11.10 5.40
CA SER A 59 12.98 -12.26 5.94
C SER A 59 12.23 -13.56 5.65
N LEU A 60 10.90 -13.58 5.71
CA LEU A 60 10.08 -14.72 5.29
C LEU A 60 10.22 -15.05 3.81
N VAL A 61 10.31 -14.03 2.94
CA VAL A 61 10.54 -14.26 1.50
C VAL A 61 11.91 -14.89 1.29
N ARG A 62 12.95 -14.41 1.98
CA ARG A 62 14.32 -14.95 1.85
C ARG A 62 14.48 -16.34 2.46
N GLN A 63 13.84 -16.57 3.60
CA GLN A 63 13.92 -17.80 4.36
C GLN A 63 12.61 -18.00 5.14
N TRP A 64 11.77 -18.89 4.62
CA TRP A 64 10.47 -19.13 5.22
C TRP A 64 10.58 -19.68 6.64
N SER A 65 9.74 -19.16 7.53
CA SER A 65 9.61 -19.60 8.91
C SER A 65 8.13 -19.63 9.27
N ALA A 66 7.57 -20.83 9.45
CA ALA A 66 6.17 -20.98 9.81
C ALA A 66 5.83 -20.29 11.14
N SER A 67 6.75 -20.26 12.11
CA SER A 67 6.51 -19.58 13.39
C SER A 67 6.40 -18.07 13.23
N LEU A 68 7.28 -17.46 12.42
CA LEU A 68 7.23 -16.02 12.15
C LEU A 68 6.01 -15.66 11.30
N ALA A 69 5.66 -16.49 10.30
CA ALA A 69 4.45 -16.29 9.50
C ALA A 69 3.18 -16.28 10.37
N ASN A 70 3.09 -17.19 11.34
CA ASN A 70 1.98 -17.20 12.32
C ASN A 70 1.99 -16.00 13.28
N GLU A 71 3.14 -15.39 13.54
CA GLU A 71 3.26 -14.23 14.44
C GLU A 71 2.83 -12.93 13.75
N ILE A 72 3.19 -12.75 12.48
CA ILE A 72 3.09 -11.44 11.81
C ILE A 72 1.90 -11.32 10.86
N PHE A 73 1.37 -12.44 10.36
CA PHE A 73 0.22 -12.42 9.47
C PHE A 73 -1.10 -12.56 10.23
N GLU A 74 -2.11 -11.86 9.73
CA GLU A 74 -3.49 -12.06 10.15
C GLU A 74 -4.04 -13.41 9.66
N GLU A 75 -5.05 -13.95 10.34
CA GLU A 75 -5.65 -15.25 10.04
C GLU A 75 -6.13 -15.37 8.58
N ASN A 76 -6.62 -14.27 8.01
CA ASN A 76 -7.09 -14.25 6.62
C ASN A 76 -5.97 -14.54 5.61
N VAL A 77 -4.70 -14.29 5.94
CA VAL A 77 -3.59 -14.54 5.02
C VAL A 77 -3.41 -16.03 4.72
N ASP A 78 -3.60 -16.90 5.73
CA ASP A 78 -3.56 -18.36 5.59
C ASP A 78 -4.85 -18.91 4.96
N MET A 79 -5.99 -18.26 5.26
CA MET A 79 -7.27 -18.61 4.62
C MET A 79 -7.28 -18.31 3.12
N ASP A 80 -6.67 -17.22 2.68
CA ASP A 80 -6.61 -16.80 1.28
C ASP A 80 -5.68 -17.70 0.46
N VAL A 81 -4.46 -17.94 0.99
CA VAL A 81 -3.50 -18.90 0.43
C VAL A 81 -2.77 -19.57 1.59
N PRO A 82 -2.94 -20.89 1.77
CA PRO A 82 -2.30 -21.62 2.86
C PRO A 82 -0.79 -21.42 2.90
N PHE A 83 -0.20 -21.34 4.09
CA PHE A 83 1.23 -21.04 4.27
C PHE A 83 2.16 -22.00 3.51
N ALA A 84 1.82 -23.29 3.44
CA ALA A 84 2.60 -24.26 2.67
C ALA A 84 2.59 -23.96 1.16
N GLU A 85 1.44 -23.52 0.63
CA GLU A 85 1.32 -23.12 -0.77
C GLU A 85 2.06 -21.80 -1.02
N ARG A 86 1.95 -20.84 -0.10
CA ARG A 86 2.66 -19.56 -0.16
C ARG A 86 4.18 -19.74 -0.16
N GLU A 87 4.70 -20.58 0.72
CA GLU A 87 6.13 -20.94 0.77
C GLU A 87 6.60 -21.53 -0.57
N SER A 88 5.85 -22.49 -1.11
CA SER A 88 6.15 -23.13 -2.39
C SER A 88 6.17 -22.11 -3.54
N ASN A 89 5.18 -21.20 -3.57
CA ASN A 89 5.07 -20.15 -4.58
C ASN A 89 6.22 -19.14 -4.48
N ILE A 90 6.59 -18.72 -3.27
CA ILE A 90 7.75 -17.85 -3.04
C ILE A 90 9.02 -18.50 -3.56
N LYS A 91 9.25 -19.78 -3.23
CA LYS A 91 10.43 -20.51 -3.70
C LYS A 91 10.49 -20.56 -5.23
N LYS A 92 9.36 -20.83 -5.89
CA LYS A 92 9.27 -20.82 -7.35
C LYS A 92 9.64 -19.45 -7.94
N LEU A 93 9.10 -18.36 -7.38
CA LEU A 93 9.42 -17.00 -7.84
C LEU A 93 10.90 -16.65 -7.64
N ILE A 94 11.50 -17.10 -6.54
CA ILE A 94 12.94 -16.94 -6.28
C ILE A 94 13.77 -17.66 -7.35
N ASP A 95 13.39 -18.89 -7.70
CA ASP A 95 14.07 -19.67 -8.74
C ASP A 95 13.94 -18.99 -10.12
N GLU A 96 12.76 -18.40 -10.43
CA GLU A 96 12.53 -17.64 -11.67
C GLU A 96 13.43 -16.39 -11.81
N VAL A 97 13.74 -15.70 -10.69
CA VAL A 97 14.69 -14.58 -10.68
C VAL A 97 16.15 -15.00 -10.50
N GLY A 98 16.45 -16.31 -10.57
CA GLY A 98 17.80 -16.87 -10.52
C GLY A 98 18.41 -16.94 -9.11
N GLY A 99 17.57 -16.83 -8.09
CA GLY A 99 17.97 -16.69 -6.69
C GLY A 99 18.15 -15.23 -6.27
N LEU A 100 18.01 -14.97 -4.98
CA LEU A 100 18.09 -13.63 -4.40
C LEU A 100 19.55 -13.20 -4.17
N THR A 101 19.80 -11.91 -4.32
CA THR A 101 21.06 -11.26 -3.95
C THR A 101 21.01 -10.83 -2.49
N ALA A 102 22.17 -10.82 -1.83
CA ALA A 102 22.30 -10.25 -0.50
C ALA A 102 22.04 -8.73 -0.56
N SER A 103 21.09 -8.25 0.23
CA SER A 103 20.84 -6.84 0.49
C SER A 103 20.60 -6.67 1.98
N GLU A 104 21.20 -5.65 2.58
CA GLU A 104 21.07 -5.36 4.01
C GLU A 104 19.85 -4.48 4.33
N SER A 105 19.25 -3.84 3.31
CA SER A 105 18.11 -2.95 3.46
C SER A 105 17.01 -3.23 2.43
N LEU A 106 15.78 -2.86 2.80
CA LEU A 106 14.63 -2.89 1.89
C LEU A 106 14.82 -1.83 0.82
N ASN A 107 14.80 -2.24 -0.44
CA ASN A 107 14.88 -1.30 -1.56
C ASN A 107 13.49 -0.69 -1.81
N GLU A 108 13.25 0.48 -1.24
CA GLU A 108 11.95 1.13 -1.25
C GLU A 108 11.55 1.64 -2.64
N ALA A 109 10.32 1.34 -3.08
CA ALA A 109 9.73 2.02 -4.22
C ALA A 109 9.22 3.39 -3.78
N LYS A 110 10.02 4.44 -4.00
CA LYS A 110 9.78 5.84 -3.58
C LYS A 110 8.50 6.51 -4.10
N SER A 111 7.57 5.79 -4.73
CA SER A 111 6.37 6.39 -5.35
C SER A 111 5.13 5.51 -5.30
N ALA A 112 5.20 4.32 -4.68
CA ALA A 112 4.13 3.31 -4.80
C ALA A 112 3.30 3.11 -3.52
N SER A 113 3.83 3.46 -2.35
CA SER A 113 3.03 3.46 -1.11
C SER A 113 2.00 4.58 -1.15
N ASP A 114 0.74 4.22 -0.94
CA ASP A 114 -0.42 5.12 -1.03
C ASP A 114 -1.02 5.48 0.34
N SER A 115 -0.50 4.90 1.43
CA SER A 115 -0.97 5.09 2.81
C SER A 115 0.09 4.62 3.81
N PRO A 116 -0.01 4.94 5.12
CA PRO A 116 1.01 4.58 6.11
C PRO A 116 1.00 3.09 6.47
N LEU A 117 -0.05 2.38 6.06
CA LEU A 117 -0.29 0.94 6.25
C LEU A 117 0.05 0.13 4.99
N HIS A 118 0.64 0.76 3.98
CA HIS A 118 0.98 0.11 2.71
C HIS A 118 2.46 0.32 2.39
N PHE A 119 3.14 -0.77 2.05
CA PHE A 119 4.55 -0.72 1.72
C PHE A 119 4.92 -1.63 0.56
N LEU A 120 5.64 -1.08 -0.43
CA LEU A 120 6.25 -1.86 -1.51
C LEU A 120 7.77 -1.73 -1.47
N TRP A 121 8.44 -2.85 -1.73
CA TRP A 121 9.89 -2.92 -1.87
C TRP A 121 10.28 -3.95 -2.92
N ASP A 122 11.52 -3.85 -3.40
CA ASP A 122 12.10 -4.81 -4.34
C ASP A 122 13.15 -5.67 -3.64
N ILE A 123 13.18 -6.95 -4.00
CA ILE A 123 14.27 -7.85 -3.65
C ILE A 123 15.03 -8.19 -4.94
N PRO A 124 16.30 -7.75 -5.07
CA PRO A 124 17.07 -8.01 -6.28
C PRO A 124 17.44 -9.50 -6.38
N GLY A 125 17.09 -10.13 -7.50
CA GLY A 125 17.57 -11.44 -7.92
C GLY A 125 18.74 -11.35 -8.90
N LYS A 126 19.22 -12.49 -9.40
CA LYS A 126 20.31 -12.53 -10.39
C LYS A 126 19.87 -12.17 -11.80
N SER A 127 18.63 -12.52 -12.17
CA SER A 127 18.07 -12.30 -13.51
C SER A 127 16.80 -11.44 -13.50
N GLY A 128 16.48 -10.81 -12.38
CA GLY A 128 15.27 -10.00 -12.21
C GLY A 128 15.15 -9.44 -10.79
N SER A 129 13.98 -8.96 -10.41
CA SER A 129 13.67 -8.54 -9.04
C SER A 129 12.28 -9.02 -8.67
N LEU A 130 12.10 -9.39 -7.40
CA LEU A 130 10.78 -9.64 -6.83
C LEU A 130 10.22 -8.32 -6.32
N ARG A 131 9.02 -7.95 -6.76
CA ARG A 131 8.25 -6.88 -6.14
C ARG A 131 7.48 -7.48 -4.98
N CYS A 132 7.71 -6.95 -3.78
CA CYS A 132 6.95 -7.30 -2.59
C CYS A 132 6.02 -6.13 -2.21
N GLU A 133 4.85 -6.48 -1.70
CA GLU A 133 3.82 -5.55 -1.24
C GLU A 133 3.20 -6.10 0.05
N ILE A 134 3.01 -5.24 1.05
CA ILE A 134 2.18 -5.54 2.23
C ILE A 134 1.16 -4.44 2.43
N ARG A 135 -0.03 -4.85 2.88
CA ARG A 135 -1.07 -3.94 3.38
C ARG A 135 -1.46 -4.41 4.76
N LEU A 136 -1.36 -3.51 5.73
CA LEU A 136 -1.79 -3.76 7.09
C LEU A 136 -3.23 -3.31 7.22
N ASN A 137 -4.03 -4.11 7.91
CA ASN A 137 -5.31 -3.59 8.36
C ASN A 137 -5.07 -2.72 9.61
N PRO A 138 -5.77 -1.57 9.75
CA PRO A 138 -5.78 -0.79 10.98
C PRO A 138 -6.60 -1.54 12.05
N ILE A 139 -6.12 -2.70 12.47
CA ILE A 139 -6.75 -3.50 13.51
C ILE A 139 -6.22 -3.08 14.88
N THR A 140 -7.11 -3.27 15.83
CA THR A 140 -7.37 -2.49 17.02
C THR A 140 -6.63 -3.04 18.24
N PRO A 141 -6.45 -2.22 19.29
CA PRO A 141 -7.33 -1.10 19.54
C PRO A 141 -6.91 0.27 19.05
N ILE A 142 -7.60 0.70 17.99
CA ILE A 142 -7.83 2.11 17.69
C ILE A 142 -9.08 2.56 18.46
N ARG A 143 -9.05 3.77 19.02
CA ARG A 143 -9.93 4.28 20.09
C ARG A 143 -10.88 5.40 19.61
N ILE A 144 -11.78 5.82 20.51
CA ILE A 144 -13.05 6.57 20.33
C ILE A 144 -13.20 7.41 19.04
N GLN A 145 -14.29 7.10 18.33
CA GLN A 145 -14.64 7.59 17.01
C GLN A 145 -15.49 8.88 17.00
N THR A 146 -16.06 9.33 18.13
CA THR A 146 -16.72 10.66 18.25
C THR A 146 -16.78 11.09 19.72
N LEU A 147 -16.58 12.39 19.99
CA LEU A 147 -16.77 13.01 21.31
C LEU A 147 -17.63 14.27 21.18
N ASN A 148 -18.75 14.34 21.90
CA ASN A 148 -19.62 15.50 21.97
C ASN A 148 -19.60 16.11 23.38
N VAL A 149 -19.46 17.43 23.47
CA VAL A 149 -19.42 18.17 24.73
C VAL A 149 -20.48 19.28 24.70
N LYS A 150 -21.26 19.40 25.78
CA LYS A 150 -22.26 20.45 25.96
C LYS A 150 -22.07 21.15 27.30
N LYS A 151 -22.55 22.39 27.42
CA LYS A 151 -22.49 23.20 28.64
C LYS A 151 -23.37 22.60 29.74
N ALA A 152 -22.87 22.53 30.97
CA ALA A 152 -23.70 22.24 32.14
C ALA A 152 -24.50 23.49 32.54
N GLU A 153 -25.82 23.37 32.61
CA GLU A 153 -26.66 24.41 33.21
C GLU A 153 -26.48 24.41 34.74
N LYS A 154 -26.66 25.59 35.35
CA LYS A 154 -26.36 25.83 36.76
C LYS A 154 -27.29 25.10 37.70
#